data_AF-A0A6P0TJ90-F1
#
_entry.id   AF-A0A6P0TJ90-F1
#
_cell.length_a   1.000
_cell.length_b   1.000
_cell.length_c   1.000
_cell.angle_alpha   90.00
_cell.angle_beta   90.00
_cell.angle_gamma   90.00
#
_symmetry.space_group_name_H-M   'P 1'
#
loop_
_entity.id
_entity.type
_entity.pdbx_description
1 polymer ?
#
loop_
_entity_poly.entity_id
_entity_poly.type
_entity_poly.pdbx_seq_one_letter_code
_entity_poly.pdbx_strand_id
1 'polypeptide(L)' 'MGQDNLTVYNNLGQVESNTDFNGDIITYGYDPYGRLDLKTFSDPSLASVSYNYDPVTSQITSVSDGRGECDRPCRLG' A
#
# COMPACT_ATOMS: atom_id res chain seq x y z
N MET A 1 9.01 25.71 -11.85
CA MET A 1 8.40 24.49 -12.40
C MET A 1 7.97 23.69 -11.18
N GLY A 2 6.66 23.63 -10.98
CA GLY A 2 6.09 23.11 -9.74
C GLY A 2 6.29 21.61 -9.69
N GLN A 3 6.79 21.13 -8.56
CA GLN A 3 6.67 19.76 -8.17
C GLN A 3 5.19 19.58 -7.76
N ASP A 4 4.32 19.12 -8.64
CA ASP A 4 2.94 18.75 -8.29
C ASP A 4 2.91 17.35 -7.70
N ASN A 5 3.06 17.26 -6.37
CA ASN A 5 2.69 16.06 -5.63
C ASN A 5 1.29 16.27 -5.07
N LEU A 6 0.30 15.56 -5.61
CA LEU A 6 -1.06 15.63 -5.08
C LEU A 6 -1.24 14.52 -4.05
N THR A 7 -1.61 14.88 -2.82
CA THR A 7 -2.00 13.88 -1.81
C THR A 7 -3.46 14.09 -1.46
N VAL A 8 -4.27 13.09 -1.75
CA VAL A 8 -5.70 13.04 -1.43
C VAL A 8 -5.85 12.30 -0.10
N TYR A 9 -6.64 12.87 0.80
CA TYR A 9 -6.94 12.25 2.08
C TYR A 9 -8.41 11.84 2.13
N ASN A 10 -8.69 10.70 2.76
CA ASN A 10 -10.05 10.26 3.04
C ASN A 10 -10.67 11.05 4.21
N ASN A 11 -11.94 10.78 4.51
CA ASN A 11 -12.67 11.44 5.61
C ASN A 11 -12.09 11.16 7.01
N LEU A 12 -11.18 10.18 7.14
CA LEU A 12 -10.47 9.85 8.37
C LEU A 12 -9.08 10.52 8.45
N GLY A 13 -8.70 11.32 7.45
CA GLY A 13 -7.40 11.97 7.37
C GLY A 13 -6.26 11.03 6.96
N GLN A 14 -6.57 9.85 6.44
CA GLN A 14 -5.60 8.90 5.92
C GLN A 14 -5.38 9.14 4.42
N VAL A 15 -4.18 8.83 3.91
CA VAL A 15 -3.83 9.08 2.51
C VAL A 15 -4.60 8.11 1.62
N GLU A 16 -5.57 8.59 0.85
CA GLU A 16 -6.33 7.75 -0.08
C GLU A 16 -5.55 7.54 -1.38
N SER A 17 -4.96 8.62 -1.92
CA SER A 17 -4.12 8.54 -3.11
C SER A 17 -3.01 9.57 -3.09
N ASN A 18 -1.91 9.24 -3.74
CA ASN A 18 -0.76 10.11 -3.92
C ASN A 18 -0.33 10.09 -5.38
N THR A 19 -0.26 11.26 -6.00
CA THR A 19 0.25 11.45 -7.36
C THR A 19 1.66 12.02 -7.25
N ASP A 20 2.62 11.31 -7.84
CA ASP A 20 4.01 11.75 -7.95
C ASP A 20 4.19 12.68 -9.17
N PHE A 21 5.32 13.38 -9.23
CA PHE A 21 5.70 14.31 -10.29
C PHE A 21 5.77 13.69 -11.68
N ASN A 22 5.95 12.37 -11.76
CA ASN A 22 5.92 11.63 -13.02
C ASN A 22 4.49 11.37 -13.53
N GLY A 23 3.46 11.78 -12.79
CA GLY A 23 2.06 11.45 -13.06
C GLY A 23 1.65 10.07 -12.56
N ASP A 24 2.54 9.35 -11.89
CA ASP A 24 2.27 8.06 -11.28
C ASP A 24 1.33 8.21 -10.08
N ILE A 25 0.23 7.48 -10.08
CA ILE A 25 -0.75 7.50 -9.00
C ILE A 25 -0.59 6.24 -8.15
N ILE A 26 -0.47 6.43 -6.84
CA ILE A 26 -0.44 5.38 -5.83
C ILE A 26 -1.72 5.49 -5.02
N THR A 27 -2.49 4.41 -4.94
CA THR A 27 -3.73 4.37 -4.17
C THR A 27 -3.55 3.43 -2.98
N TYR A 28 -4.07 3.84 -1.83
CA TYR A 28 -3.95 3.11 -0.57
C TYR A 28 -5.36 2.70 -0.09
N GLY A 29 -5.55 1.39 0.09
CA GLY A 29 -6.72 0.79 0.69
C GLY A 29 -6.50 0.56 2.18
N TYR A 30 -7.52 0.85 2.98
CA TYR A 30 -7.48 0.67 4.42
C TYR A 30 -8.56 -0.32 4.88
N ASP A 31 -8.17 -1.18 5.82
CA ASP A 31 -9.09 -2.07 6.53
C ASP A 31 -9.96 -1.28 7.53
N PRO A 32 -11.06 -1.87 8.06
CA PRO A 32 -11.95 -1.18 9.00
C PRO A 32 -11.28 -0.73 10.32
N TYR A 33 -10.07 -1.21 10.60
CA TYR A 33 -9.26 -0.78 11.74
C TYR A 33 -8.33 0.39 11.39
N GLY A 34 -8.38 0.89 10.15
CA GLY A 34 -7.57 2.00 9.67
C GLY A 34 -6.13 1.60 9.33
N ARG A 35 -5.84 0.32 9.07
CA ARG A 35 -4.51 -0.15 8.69
C ARG A 35 -4.47 -0.39 7.19
N LEU A 36 -3.29 -0.23 6.59
CA LEU A 36 -3.09 -0.32 5.15
C LEU A 36 -3.25 -1.77 4.68
N ASP A 37 -4.36 -2.13 4.04
CA ASP A 37 -4.60 -3.50 3.55
C ASP A 37 -4.12 -3.68 2.10
N LEU A 38 -4.14 -2.61 1.32
CA LEU A 38 -3.85 -2.66 -0.10
C LEU A 38 -3.10 -1.42 -0.56
N LYS A 39 -2.15 -1.60 -1.45
CA LYS A 39 -1.44 -0.54 -2.14
C LYS A 39 -1.40 -0.87 -3.62
N THR A 40 -2.03 -0.03 -4.43
CA THR A 40 -2.05 -0.18 -5.89
C THR A 40 -1.30 0.97 -6.56
N PHE A 41 -0.76 0.67 -7.73
CA PHE A 41 -0.01 1.61 -8.54
C PHE A 41 -0.72 1.74 -9.88
N SER A 42 -0.81 2.95 -10.40
CA SER A 42 -1.34 3.20 -11.74
C SER A 42 -0.35 2.80 -12.83
N ASP A 43 0.94 2.67 -12.48
CA ASP A 43 1.97 2.19 -13.39
C ASP A 43 1.87 0.66 -13.55
N PRO A 44 1.72 0.14 -14.79
CA PRO A 44 1.54 -1.29 -15.03
C PRO A 44 2.80 -2.13 -14.84
N SER A 45 3.98 -1.50 -14.69
CA SER A 45 5.23 -2.21 -14.38
C SER A 45 5.39 -2.48 -12.87
N LEU A 46 4.59 -1.80 -12.04
CA LEU A 46 4.54 -2.00 -10.60
C LEU A 46 3.38 -2.93 -10.23
N ALA A 47 3.70 -3.96 -9.46
CA ALA A 47 2.67 -4.85 -8.93
C ALA A 47 2.02 -4.24 -7.68
N SER A 48 0.72 -4.50 -7.50
CA SER A 48 0.02 -4.16 -6.27
C SER A 48 0.57 -4.95 -5.08
N VAL A 49 0.50 -4.34 -3.90
CA VAL A 49 0.95 -4.92 -2.64
C VAL A 49 -0.24 -5.03 -1.68
N SER A 50 -0.50 -6.22 -1.19
CA SER A 50 -1.55 -6.50 -0.21
C SER A 50 -0.94 -6.90 1.13
N TYR A 51 -1.54 -6.45 2.22
CA TYR A 51 -1.12 -6.69 3.59
C TYR A 51 -2.26 -7.40 4.33
N ASN A 52 -1.97 -8.60 4.82
CA ASN A 52 -2.87 -9.31 5.71
C ASN A 52 -2.43 -9.10 7.14
N TYR A 53 -3.40 -8.87 8.03
CA TYR A 53 -3.18 -8.65 9.44
C TYR A 53 -3.92 -9.69 10.27
N ASP A 54 -3.28 -10.12 11.36
CA ASP A 54 -3.94 -10.91 12.37
C ASP A 54 -4.98 -10.05 13.11
N PRO A 55 -6.25 -10.49 13.19
CA PRO A 55 -7.32 -9.69 13.78
C PRO A 55 -7.20 -9.54 15.31
N VAL A 56 -6.38 -10.36 15.97
CA VAL A 56 -6.25 -10.36 17.45
C VAL A 56 -5.05 -9.54 17.90
N THR A 57 -3.91 -9.71 17.23
CA THR A 57 -2.63 -9.10 17.59
C THR A 57 -2.31 -7.85 16.76
N SER A 58 -3.07 -7.58 15.70
CA SER A 58 -2.82 -6.50 14.73
C SER A 58 -1.45 -6.54 14.06
N GLN A 59 -0.82 -7.71 14.04
CA GLN A 59 0.47 -7.92 13.38
C GLN A 59 0.24 -8.31 11.92
N ILE A 60 1.16 -7.90 11.04
CA ILE A 60 1.16 -8.33 9.65
C ILE A 60 1.46 -9.83 9.61
N THR A 61 0.56 -10.62 9.04
CA THR A 61 0.70 -12.06 8.86
C THR A 61 1.34 -12.40 7.52
N SER A 62 0.89 -11.73 6.45
CA SER A 62 1.40 -11.96 5.10
C SER A 62 1.44 -10.65 4.32
N VAL A 63 2.45 -10.53 3.45
CA VAL A 63 2.56 -9.43 2.49
C VAL A 63 2.73 -10.04 1.10
N SER A 64 1.80 -9.73 0.21
CA SER A 64 1.82 -10.18 -1.17
C SER A 64 2.08 -8.99 -2.08
N ASP A 65 3.30 -8.84 -2.57
CA ASP A 65 3.64 -7.94 -3.68
C ASP A 65 3.57 -8.79 -4.95
N GLY A 66 2.79 -8.38 -5.96
CA GLY A 66 2.60 -9.18 -7.18
C GLY A 66 3.88 -9.39 -8.03
N ARG A 67 5.06 -8.97 -7.57
CA ARG A 67 6.37 -9.41 -8.09
C ARG A 67 6.86 -10.75 -7.52
N GLY A 68 6.07 -11.40 -6.67
CA GLY A 68 6.39 -12.70 -6.11
C GLY A 68 6.26 -12.67 -4.60
N GLU A 69 5.37 -13.52 -4.11
CA GLU A 69 5.02 -13.73 -2.72
C GLU A 69 6.28 -13.74 -1.83
N CYS A 70 6.45 -12.73 -0.98
CA CYS A 70 7.31 -12.86 0.19
C CYS A 70 6.41 -13.08 1.40
N ASP A 71 5.78 -14.24 1.45
CA ASP A 71 5.23 -14.79 2.68
C ASP A 71 6.41 -14.93 3.67
N ARG A 72 6.48 -13.98 4.61
CA ARG A 72 7.50 -13.97 5.65
C ARG A 72 7.14 -15.01 6.71
N PRO A 73 8.13 -15.67 7.34
CA PRO A 73 9.41 -15.10 7.68
C PRO A 73 10.48 -15.48 6.65
N CYS A 74 11.05 -14.49 5.96
CA CYS A 74 12.34 -14.66 5.33
C CYS A 74 13.36 -14.88 6.47
N ARG A 75 13.53 -16.13 6.88
CA ARG A 75 14.60 -16.59 7.74
C ARG A 75 15.81 -16.76 6.83
N LEU A 76 16.66 -15.75 6.77
CA LEU A 76 18.03 -15.90 6.30
C LEU A 76 18.67 -17.01 7.14
N GLY A 77 18.99 -18.12 6.48
CA GLY A 77 19.92 -19.14 6.99
C GLY A 77 21.35 -18.73 6.72
#